data_AF-A0A7J6QLQ2-F1
#
_entry.id   AF-A0A7J6QLQ2-F1
#
_cell.length_a   1.000
_cell.length_b   1.000
_cell.length_c   1.000
_cell.angle_alpha   90.00
_cell.angle_beta   90.00
_cell.angle_gamma   90.00
#
_symmetry.space_group_name_H-M   'P 1'
#
loop_
_entity.id
_entity.type
_entity.pdbx_description
1 polymer ?
#
loop_
_entity_poly.entity_id
_entity_poly.type
_entity_poly.pdbx_seq_one_letter_code
_entity_poly.pdbx_strand_id
1 'polypeptide(L)'
;CKMVFGKLFGLQGQQYSYRGFYTLLCASYIGESLFFNIVALVILWLMGRYLVYPEFPKKGKSKKTEWLWIAGIVVVNFLLALLIIGLFCIFGAFTFGDYAGWIYFVCMPILYLCFLISVFFLRRSICYDWAFGFLIYTAAFQAWFLIQIPTMFNYVYQYLTWLIGIAASLPIMGAVWHSFASYWPTRTLIKKWWFWLAEVCTLAFGIFITYCVAGTCIAPYNPMEKGWWIQLEQSLFWSSRMFRTFTSSPRFCPPDQLEPCHVYLTPAQNMTDSMFVNVHMGSNTQSLKVHYNMKGGPEIGVIDADEFEVPLLDWRDQRNVYAAYLPNLTPGGVVEFTLESDRKHFDEVYRFRTANLTGTVHFTDGGDAGTSTYVQEVNSHVGKYDPLFAVDAGDVAYDNGLFTCACVWDSFLSNYETIKTTQGYLVPLI
;
A
#
# COMPACT_ATOMS: atom_id res chain seq x y z
N CYS A 1 -4.60 18.04 6.26
CA CYS A 1 -3.47 17.98 7.22
C CYS A 1 -2.41 19.06 6.94
N LYS A 2 -2.12 19.96 7.89
CA LYS A 2 -0.96 20.85 7.83
C LYS A 2 0.24 20.14 8.45
N MET A 3 0.95 19.33 7.66
CA MET A 3 2.14 18.64 8.15
C MET A 3 3.40 19.51 8.05
N VAL A 4 4.20 19.51 9.12
CA VAL A 4 5.46 20.27 9.24
C VAL A 4 6.44 19.91 8.13
N PHE A 5 6.40 18.66 7.65
CA PHE A 5 7.25 18.13 6.58
C PHE A 5 7.07 18.86 5.25
N GLY A 6 5.83 19.18 4.87
CA GLY A 6 5.56 19.90 3.63
C GLY A 6 6.18 21.30 3.61
N LYS A 7 6.37 21.91 4.78
CA LYS A 7 7.01 23.22 4.91
C LYS A 7 8.53 23.15 4.78
N LEU A 8 9.14 22.08 5.30
CA LEU A 8 10.59 21.90 5.29
C LEU A 8 11.15 21.69 3.87
N PHE A 9 10.41 20.99 3.02
CA PHE A 9 10.80 20.66 1.65
C PHE A 9 10.17 21.57 0.58
N GLY A 10 9.50 22.65 0.98
CA GLY A 10 8.87 23.58 0.03
C GLY A 10 7.67 22.97 -0.73
N LEU A 11 7.05 21.94 -0.18
CA LEU A 11 5.91 21.22 -0.76
C LEU A 11 4.54 21.81 -0.36
N GLN A 12 4.52 22.95 0.34
CA GLN A 12 3.27 23.60 0.73
C GLN A 12 2.47 24.03 -0.51
N GLY A 13 1.24 23.56 -0.61
CA GLY A 13 0.31 23.89 -1.70
C GLY A 13 0.35 22.93 -2.89
N GLN A 14 1.23 21.92 -2.89
CA GLN A 14 1.17 20.86 -3.90
C GLN A 14 0.21 19.74 -3.45
N GLN A 15 -0.77 19.42 -4.31
CA GLN A 15 -1.64 18.27 -4.12
C GLN A 15 -0.88 17.01 -4.53
N TYR A 16 -0.38 16.28 -3.53
CA TYR A 16 0.14 14.94 -3.73
C TYR A 16 -1.01 13.95 -3.63
N SER A 17 -1.07 12.97 -4.53
CA SER A 17 -1.84 11.76 -4.24
C SER A 17 -1.29 11.13 -2.96
N TYR A 18 -2.14 10.48 -2.19
CA TYR A 18 -1.75 9.79 -0.95
C TYR A 18 -0.57 8.84 -1.20
N ARG A 19 -0.60 8.17 -2.36
CA ARG A 19 0.50 7.38 -2.93
C ARG A 19 1.82 8.16 -3.10
N GLY A 20 1.77 9.32 -3.73
CA GLY A 20 2.95 10.18 -3.94
C GLY A 20 3.52 10.65 -2.61
N PHE A 21 2.65 11.02 -1.67
CA PHE A 21 3.05 11.41 -0.31
C PHE A 21 3.78 10.28 0.42
N TYR A 22 3.23 9.07 0.47
CA TYR A 22 3.89 7.96 1.17
C TYR A 22 5.17 7.50 0.49
N THR A 23 5.20 7.51 -0.84
CA THR A 23 6.43 7.19 -1.58
C THR A 23 7.54 8.15 -1.18
N LEU A 24 7.25 9.46 -1.13
CA LEU A 24 8.19 10.49 -0.68
C LEU A 24 8.59 10.32 0.79
N LEU A 25 7.62 10.05 1.66
CA LEU A 25 7.86 9.91 3.09
C LEU A 25 8.76 8.70 3.39
N CYS A 26 8.42 7.52 2.89
CA CYS A 26 9.24 6.32 3.05
C CYS A 26 10.62 6.51 2.40
N ALA A 27 10.69 7.11 1.22
CA ALA A 27 11.97 7.39 0.56
C ALA A 27 12.82 8.38 1.36
N SER A 28 12.20 9.35 2.04
CA SER A 28 12.93 10.31 2.87
C SER A 28 13.58 9.66 4.10
N TYR A 29 12.87 8.77 4.81
CA TYR A 29 13.43 8.05 5.96
C TYR A 29 14.59 7.15 5.56
N ILE A 30 14.40 6.37 4.49
CA ILE A 30 15.44 5.45 4.02
C ILE A 30 16.61 6.20 3.40
N GLY A 31 16.33 7.28 2.68
CA GLY A 31 17.34 8.16 2.10
C GLY A 31 18.19 8.86 3.15
N GLU A 32 17.58 9.30 4.25
CA GLU A 32 18.30 9.87 5.39
C GLU A 32 19.20 8.83 6.07
N SER A 33 18.65 7.64 6.36
CA SER A 33 19.42 6.55 6.96
C SER A 33 20.62 6.18 6.10
N LEU A 34 20.40 6.07 4.78
CA LEU A 34 21.44 5.85 3.78
C LEU A 34 22.50 6.95 3.80
N PHE A 35 22.08 8.21 3.86
CA PHE A 35 22.98 9.35 3.94
C PHE A 35 23.90 9.27 5.16
N PHE A 36 23.37 9.03 6.36
CA PHE A 36 24.18 8.88 7.57
C PHE A 36 25.12 7.69 7.50
N ASN A 37 24.69 6.60 6.89
CA ASN A 37 25.53 5.43 6.64
C ASN A 37 26.73 5.76 5.73
N ILE A 38 26.49 6.47 4.64
CA ILE A 38 27.54 6.92 3.71
C ILE A 38 28.50 7.89 4.42
N VAL A 39 27.98 8.85 5.19
CA VAL A 39 28.81 9.78 5.97
C VAL A 39 29.68 9.02 6.97
N ALA A 40 29.11 8.04 7.67
CA ALA A 40 29.84 7.19 8.60
C ALA A 40 30.97 6.42 7.91
N LEU A 41 30.70 5.83 6.74
CA LEU A 41 31.71 5.14 5.93
C LEU A 41 32.85 6.05 5.50
N VAL A 42 32.54 7.26 5.03
CA VAL A 42 33.54 8.25 4.61
C VAL A 42 34.41 8.68 5.79
N ILE A 43 33.80 8.96 6.95
CA ILE A 43 34.54 9.33 8.17
C ILE A 43 35.50 8.20 8.56
N LEU A 44 35.01 6.97 8.67
CA LEU A 44 35.86 5.83 9.05
C LEU A 44 36.98 5.61 8.03
N TRP A 45 36.69 5.71 6.73
CA TRP A 45 37.71 5.59 5.68
C TRP A 45 38.80 6.68 5.77
N LEU A 46 38.39 7.95 5.91
CA LEU A 46 39.32 9.08 6.08
C LEU A 46 40.16 8.93 7.34
N MET A 47 39.51 8.52 8.45
CA MET A 47 40.21 8.21 9.68
C MET A 47 41.25 7.14 9.41
N GLY A 48 40.87 6.01 8.82
CA GLY A 48 41.72 4.88 8.45
C GLY A 48 43.00 5.31 7.72
N ARG A 49 42.86 6.28 6.80
CA ARG A 49 43.93 6.71 5.90
C ARG A 49 44.84 7.82 6.43
N TYR A 50 44.31 8.81 7.17
CA TYR A 50 45.04 10.06 7.42
C TYR A 50 45.41 10.33 8.88
N LEU A 51 44.73 9.73 9.86
CA LEU A 51 45.10 9.91 11.26
C LEU A 51 46.26 8.97 11.61
N VAL A 52 47.45 9.53 11.88
CA VAL A 52 48.59 8.85 12.49
C VAL A 52 48.29 8.75 13.99
N TYR A 53 48.11 7.53 14.50
CA TYR A 53 47.71 7.37 15.90
C TYR A 53 48.92 7.35 16.83
N PRO A 54 48.77 7.92 18.04
CA PRO A 54 49.74 7.70 19.09
C PRO A 54 49.87 6.18 19.32
N GLU A 55 51.11 5.68 19.35
CA GLU A 55 51.35 4.28 19.69
C GLU A 55 50.66 3.97 21.02
N PHE A 56 49.90 2.87 21.08
CA PHE A 56 49.40 2.34 22.37
C PHE A 56 50.57 2.29 23.36
N PRO A 57 50.40 2.72 24.61
CA PRO A 57 51.49 2.77 25.58
C PRO A 57 52.12 1.38 25.69
N LYS A 58 53.33 1.25 25.15
CA LYS A 58 54.09 0.01 25.15
C LYS A 58 54.50 -0.28 26.60
N LYS A 59 54.11 -1.48 27.06
CA LYS A 59 54.52 -2.18 28.30
C LYS A 59 53.85 -1.70 29.60
N GLY A 60 53.07 -2.60 30.21
CA GLY A 60 52.67 -2.51 31.63
C GLY A 60 51.26 -2.99 31.95
N LYS A 61 50.32 -2.95 30.99
CA LYS A 61 48.95 -3.42 31.21
C LYS A 61 48.81 -4.92 30.94
N SER A 62 48.08 -5.61 31.82
CA SER A 62 47.75 -7.03 31.70
C SER A 62 46.95 -7.30 30.42
N LYS A 63 47.33 -8.32 29.64
CA LYS A 63 46.59 -8.81 28.46
C LYS A 63 45.10 -9.04 28.76
N LYS A 64 44.76 -9.36 30.02
CA LYS A 64 43.37 -9.58 30.46
C LYS A 64 42.55 -8.29 30.42
N THR A 65 43.13 -7.17 30.83
CA THR A 65 42.42 -5.87 30.84
C THR A 65 42.18 -5.37 29.42
N GLU A 66 43.14 -5.57 28.52
CA GLU A 66 43.00 -5.25 27.09
C GLU A 66 41.90 -6.09 26.43
N TRP A 67 41.88 -7.40 26.70
CA TRP A 67 40.82 -8.30 26.21
C TRP A 67 39.43 -7.94 26.72
N LEU A 68 39.29 -7.63 28.02
CA LEU A 68 38.01 -7.20 28.60
C LEU A 68 37.53 -5.88 28.00
N TRP A 69 38.45 -4.95 27.73
CA TRP A 69 38.12 -3.68 27.07
C TRP A 69 37.62 -3.89 25.63
N ILE A 70 38.34 -4.70 24.84
CA ILE A 70 37.95 -5.03 23.46
C ILE A 70 36.60 -5.74 23.47
N ALA A 71 36.41 -6.75 24.33
CA ALA A 71 35.14 -7.47 24.45
C ALA A 71 33.98 -6.53 24.83
N GLY A 72 34.20 -5.60 25.76
CA GLY A 72 33.21 -4.61 26.15
C GLY A 72 32.78 -3.70 24.99
N ILE A 73 33.73 -3.18 24.22
CA ILE A 73 33.41 -2.33 23.07
C ILE A 73 32.68 -3.14 21.97
N VAL A 74 33.05 -4.41 21.75
CA VAL A 74 32.36 -5.28 20.78
C VAL A 74 30.90 -5.49 21.16
N VAL A 75 30.62 -5.78 22.43
CA VAL A 75 29.26 -5.94 22.94
C VAL A 75 28.47 -4.64 22.74
N VAL A 76 29.05 -3.48 23.05
CA VAL A 76 28.40 -2.18 22.85
C VAL A 76 28.09 -1.93 21.36
N ASN A 77 29.04 -2.18 20.45
CA ASN A 77 28.81 -2.01 19.02
C ASN A 77 27.73 -2.96 18.49
N PHE A 78 27.73 -4.21 18.96
CA PHE A 78 26.71 -5.18 18.59
C PHE A 78 25.32 -4.75 19.06
N LEU A 79 25.20 -4.26 20.30
CA LEU A 79 23.94 -3.74 20.83
C LEU A 79 23.47 -2.49 20.07
N LEU A 80 24.39 -1.57 19.73
CA LEU A 80 24.06 -0.39 18.90
C LEU A 80 23.61 -0.79 17.49
N ALA A 81 24.27 -1.76 16.87
CA ALA A 81 23.87 -2.30 15.58
C ALA A 81 22.47 -2.93 15.64
N LEU A 82 22.19 -3.74 16.67
CA LEU A 82 20.85 -4.31 16.90
C LEU A 82 19.81 -3.21 17.14
N LEU A 83 20.16 -2.14 17.85
CA LEU A 83 19.25 -1.02 18.08
C LEU A 83 18.97 -0.25 16.78
N ILE A 84 19.99 0.02 15.96
CA ILE A 84 19.81 0.66 14.64
C ILE A 84 18.90 -0.21 13.76
N ILE A 85 19.14 -1.53 13.70
CA ILE A 85 18.28 -2.46 12.96
C ILE A 85 16.88 -2.49 13.54
N GLY A 86 16.74 -2.57 14.87
CA GLY A 86 15.46 -2.62 15.55
C GLY A 86 14.62 -1.37 15.30
N LEU A 87 15.24 -0.19 15.40
CA LEU A 87 14.59 1.09 15.09
C LEU A 87 14.28 1.19 13.59
N PHE A 88 15.16 0.70 12.71
CA PHE A 88 14.85 0.63 11.28
C PHE A 88 13.66 -0.28 10.99
N CYS A 89 13.56 -1.45 11.62
CA CYS A 89 12.41 -2.35 11.46
C CYS A 89 11.15 -1.76 12.08
N ILE A 90 11.22 -1.18 13.27
CA ILE A 90 10.06 -0.57 13.95
C ILE A 90 9.58 0.65 13.18
N PHE A 91 10.46 1.59 12.85
CA PHE A 91 10.05 2.80 12.14
C PHE A 91 9.81 2.56 10.65
N GLY A 92 10.52 1.63 10.02
CA GLY A 92 10.27 1.24 8.63
C GLY A 92 8.96 0.47 8.44
N ALA A 93 8.52 -0.30 9.43
CA ALA A 93 7.24 -1.03 9.37
C ALA A 93 6.04 -0.22 9.91
N PHE A 94 6.27 0.76 10.79
CA PHE A 94 5.19 1.43 11.55
C PHE A 94 5.24 2.96 11.51
N THR A 95 5.87 3.61 10.51
CA THR A 95 5.81 5.08 10.38
C THR A 95 4.45 5.55 9.87
N PHE A 96 3.49 5.58 10.79
CA PHE A 96 2.25 6.32 10.67
C PHE A 96 2.24 7.36 11.79
N GLY A 97 2.29 8.65 11.43
CA GLY A 97 2.16 9.78 12.36
C GLY A 97 3.38 10.70 12.48
N ASP A 98 3.10 12.00 12.66
CA ASP A 98 4.10 13.09 12.72
C ASP A 98 5.13 12.90 13.86
N TYR A 99 4.72 12.32 15.00
CA TYR A 99 5.56 12.22 16.20
C TYR A 99 6.63 11.12 16.09
N ALA A 100 6.29 9.98 15.47
CA ALA A 100 7.21 8.88 15.24
C ALA A 100 8.32 9.27 14.25
N GLY A 101 7.98 10.10 13.26
CA GLY A 101 8.94 10.66 12.31
C GLY A 101 10.01 11.49 12.99
N TRP A 102 9.63 12.45 13.83
CA TRP A 102 10.59 13.30 14.55
C TRP A 102 11.52 12.50 15.46
N ILE A 103 11.00 11.49 16.15
CA ILE A 103 11.83 10.60 16.97
C ILE A 103 12.87 9.89 16.09
N TYR A 104 12.47 9.40 14.91
CA TYR A 104 13.42 8.81 13.95
C TYR A 104 14.52 9.80 13.53
N PHE A 105 14.13 10.99 13.05
CA PHE A 105 15.06 12.03 12.57
C PHE A 105 16.05 12.50 13.64
N VAL A 106 15.68 12.45 14.92
CA VAL A 106 16.58 12.85 16.03
C VAL A 106 17.40 11.67 16.54
N CYS A 107 16.78 10.50 16.73
CA CYS A 107 17.46 9.36 17.33
C CYS A 107 18.44 8.68 16.36
N MET A 108 18.13 8.60 15.06
CA MET A 108 19.02 7.94 14.09
C MET A 108 20.40 8.61 14.00
N PRO A 109 20.52 9.94 13.81
CA PRO A 109 21.83 10.60 13.79
C PRO A 109 22.63 10.37 15.06
N ILE A 110 21.98 10.44 16.23
CA ILE A 110 22.63 10.21 17.53
C ILE A 110 23.18 8.78 17.61
N LEU A 111 22.44 7.79 17.12
CA LEU A 111 22.87 6.39 17.14
C LEU A 111 24.01 6.11 16.19
N TYR A 112 23.97 6.67 14.97
CA TYR A 112 25.10 6.60 14.04
C TYR A 112 26.34 7.28 14.61
N LEU A 113 26.18 8.42 15.30
CA LEU A 113 27.28 9.10 15.98
C LEU A 113 27.86 8.23 17.11
N CYS A 114 27.02 7.64 17.96
CA CYS A 114 27.45 6.71 19.00
C CYS A 114 28.19 5.50 18.42
N PHE A 115 27.68 4.93 17.33
CA PHE A 115 28.32 3.83 16.62
C PHE A 115 29.69 4.23 16.05
N LEU A 116 29.79 5.41 15.43
CA LEU A 116 31.06 5.94 14.92
C LEU A 116 32.10 6.13 16.04
N ILE A 117 31.67 6.71 17.17
CA ILE A 117 32.52 6.88 18.34
C ILE A 117 32.98 5.52 18.88
N SER A 118 32.10 4.51 18.95
CA SER A 118 32.47 3.19 19.43
C SER A 118 33.41 2.44 18.48
N VAL A 119 33.26 2.61 17.16
CA VAL A 119 34.17 2.03 16.16
C VAL A 119 35.54 2.71 16.18
N PHE A 120 35.61 4.01 16.48
CA PHE A 120 36.88 4.72 16.65
C PHE A 120 37.77 4.05 17.71
N PHE A 121 37.17 3.56 18.81
CA PHE A 121 37.92 2.86 19.86
C PHE A 121 38.31 1.40 19.49
N LEU A 122 37.76 0.83 18.41
CA LEU A 122 38.04 -0.55 17.95
C LEU A 122 39.15 -0.68 16.89
N ARG A 123 39.76 0.43 16.48
CA ARG A 123 40.53 0.56 15.23
C ARG A 123 41.70 -0.43 14.98
N ARG A 124 42.23 -1.11 16.01
CA ARG A 124 43.27 -2.15 15.86
C ARG A 124 42.76 -3.58 16.01
N SER A 125 41.46 -3.74 16.13
CA SER A 125 40.80 -5.03 16.28
C SER A 125 40.19 -5.47 14.96
N ILE A 126 40.08 -6.78 14.76
CA ILE A 126 39.23 -7.44 13.76
C ILE A 126 37.79 -6.88 13.75
N CYS A 127 37.38 -6.22 14.83
CA CYS A 127 36.09 -5.58 15.00
C CYS A 127 35.92 -4.26 14.24
N TYR A 128 36.99 -3.53 13.91
CA TYR A 128 36.91 -2.34 13.06
C TYR A 128 36.49 -2.73 11.64
N ASP A 129 37.14 -3.75 11.08
CA ASP A 129 36.82 -4.25 9.73
C ASP A 129 35.41 -4.85 9.69
N TRP A 130 34.99 -5.53 10.76
CA TRP A 130 33.61 -5.99 10.91
C TRP A 130 32.61 -4.84 10.91
N ALA A 131 32.87 -3.78 11.68
CA ALA A 131 31.97 -2.63 11.75
C ALA A 131 31.91 -1.86 10.41
N PHE A 132 33.03 -1.74 9.71
CA PHE A 132 33.09 -1.16 8.38
C PHE A 132 32.29 -2.00 7.37
N GLY A 133 32.46 -3.32 7.39
CA GLY A 133 31.66 -4.25 6.58
C GLY A 133 30.17 -4.19 6.89
N PHE A 134 29.80 -4.06 8.16
CA PHE A 134 28.41 -3.87 8.60
C PHE A 134 27.80 -2.56 8.06
N LEU A 135 28.53 -1.45 8.09
CA LEU A 135 28.06 -0.19 7.52
C LEU A 135 27.89 -0.26 6.00
N ILE A 136 28.83 -0.90 5.28
CA ILE A 136 28.68 -1.13 3.83
C ILE A 136 27.42 -1.92 3.55
N TYR A 137 27.21 -2.99 4.32
CA TYR A 137 26.06 -3.87 4.16
C TYR A 137 24.73 -3.16 4.48
N THR A 138 24.68 -2.35 5.54
CA THR A 138 23.45 -1.61 5.89
C THR A 138 23.18 -0.46 4.90
N ALA A 139 24.20 0.25 4.42
CA ALA A 139 24.06 1.27 3.38
C ALA A 139 23.51 0.63 2.08
N ALA A 140 24.06 -0.51 1.70
CA ALA A 140 23.57 -1.29 0.58
C ALA A 140 22.11 -1.71 0.75
N PHE A 141 21.75 -2.26 1.91
CA PHE A 141 20.38 -2.66 2.22
C PHE A 141 19.42 -1.46 2.13
N GLN A 142 19.79 -0.31 2.68
CA GLN A 142 18.99 0.92 2.60
C GLN A 142 18.85 1.43 1.16
N ALA A 143 19.93 1.41 0.37
CA ALA A 143 19.86 1.77 -1.05
C ALA A 143 18.92 0.84 -1.83
N TRP A 144 18.93 -0.46 -1.52
CA TRP A 144 17.97 -1.41 -2.09
C TRP A 144 16.53 -1.01 -1.71
N PHE A 145 16.25 -0.77 -0.43
CA PHE A 145 14.92 -0.35 0.00
C PHE A 145 14.45 0.98 -0.64
N LEU A 146 15.36 1.95 -0.81
CA LEU A 146 15.07 3.23 -1.47
C LEU A 146 14.58 3.01 -2.91
N ILE A 147 15.18 2.04 -3.61
CA ILE A 147 14.78 1.65 -4.96
C ILE A 147 13.46 0.88 -4.93
N GLN A 148 13.22 0.07 -3.88
CA GLN A 148 11.99 -0.72 -3.75
C GLN A 148 10.76 0.11 -3.38
N ILE A 149 10.88 1.16 -2.56
CA ILE A 149 9.73 1.95 -2.10
C ILE A 149 8.85 2.46 -3.26
N PRO A 150 9.38 3.13 -4.30
CA PRO A 150 8.57 3.54 -5.44
C PRO A 150 7.85 2.36 -6.09
N THR A 151 8.45 1.18 -6.06
CA THR A 151 7.93 -0.02 -6.70
C THR A 151 6.91 -0.78 -5.87
N MET A 152 6.90 -0.60 -4.54
CA MET A 152 5.82 -1.08 -3.67
C MET A 152 4.46 -0.49 -4.05
N PHE A 153 4.49 0.71 -4.64
CA PHE A 153 3.31 1.45 -5.06
C PHE A 153 3.12 1.52 -6.59
N ASN A 154 4.14 1.24 -7.41
CA ASN A 154 4.09 1.40 -8.86
C ASN A 154 4.06 0.08 -9.62
N TYR A 155 2.93 -0.14 -10.31
CA TYR A 155 2.54 -1.40 -10.94
C TYR A 155 3.03 -1.59 -12.37
N VAL A 156 3.47 -0.52 -13.04
CA VAL A 156 3.58 -0.50 -14.51
C VAL A 156 4.46 -1.63 -15.05
N TYR A 157 5.45 -2.12 -14.27
CA TYR A 157 6.11 -3.38 -14.57
C TYR A 157 6.59 -4.08 -13.29
N GLN A 158 5.72 -4.84 -12.62
CA GLN A 158 6.11 -5.66 -11.45
C GLN A 158 7.39 -6.47 -11.73
N TYR A 159 7.50 -7.11 -12.89
CA TYR A 159 8.69 -7.87 -13.28
C TYR A 159 9.94 -7.02 -13.44
N LEU A 160 9.82 -5.82 -14.02
CA LEU A 160 10.96 -4.89 -14.18
C LEU A 160 11.42 -4.35 -12.84
N THR A 161 10.50 -4.07 -11.93
CA THR A 161 10.78 -3.72 -10.53
C THR A 161 11.62 -4.78 -9.83
N TRP A 162 11.23 -6.05 -9.95
CA TRP A 162 11.98 -7.17 -9.37
C TRP A 162 13.37 -7.28 -10.00
N LEU A 163 13.44 -7.14 -11.32
CA LEU A 163 14.71 -7.15 -12.05
C LEU A 163 15.62 -5.98 -11.66
N ILE A 164 15.08 -4.77 -11.48
CA ILE A 164 15.83 -3.59 -11.03
C ILE A 164 16.29 -3.79 -9.59
N GLY A 165 15.45 -4.33 -8.71
CA GLY A 165 15.82 -4.66 -7.33
C GLY A 165 16.97 -5.65 -7.26
N ILE A 166 16.86 -6.76 -8.00
CA ILE A 166 17.91 -7.77 -8.11
C ILE A 166 19.17 -7.15 -8.74
N ALA A 167 19.04 -6.43 -9.86
CA ALA A 167 20.15 -5.79 -10.55
C ALA A 167 20.86 -4.73 -9.68
N ALA A 168 20.12 -3.98 -8.87
CA ALA A 168 20.69 -3.03 -7.91
C ALA A 168 21.37 -3.72 -6.73
N SER A 169 20.89 -4.91 -6.33
CA SER A 169 21.49 -5.70 -5.25
C SER A 169 22.82 -6.38 -5.67
N LEU A 170 23.04 -6.64 -6.97
CA LEU A 170 24.26 -7.30 -7.46
C LEU A 170 25.56 -6.47 -7.25
N PRO A 171 25.63 -5.17 -7.59
CA PRO A 171 26.79 -4.33 -7.28
C PRO A 171 27.08 -4.24 -5.78
N ILE A 172 26.02 -4.23 -4.98
CA ILE A 172 26.06 -4.26 -3.52
C ILE A 172 26.74 -5.55 -3.04
N MET A 173 26.30 -6.71 -3.53
CA MET A 173 26.92 -8.00 -3.22
C MET A 173 28.38 -8.03 -3.69
N GLY A 174 28.68 -7.41 -4.84
CA GLY A 174 30.04 -7.24 -5.33
C GLY A 174 30.93 -6.39 -4.41
N ALA A 175 30.40 -5.33 -3.82
CA ALA A 175 31.12 -4.44 -2.90
C ALA A 175 31.36 -5.10 -1.54
N VAL A 176 30.35 -5.82 -1.01
CA VAL A 176 30.49 -6.64 0.20
C VAL A 176 31.52 -7.73 -0.04
N TRP A 177 31.41 -8.47 -1.15
CA TRP A 177 32.38 -9.48 -1.58
C TRP A 177 33.80 -8.92 -1.67
N HIS A 178 34.00 -7.80 -2.37
CA HIS A 178 35.31 -7.19 -2.53
C HIS A 178 35.92 -6.77 -1.20
N SER A 179 35.11 -6.19 -0.32
CA SER A 179 35.53 -5.81 1.03
C SER A 179 35.99 -7.04 1.80
N PHE A 180 35.21 -8.12 1.85
CA PHE A 180 35.59 -9.36 2.53
C PHE A 180 36.78 -10.09 1.87
N ALA A 181 36.86 -10.11 0.54
CA ALA A 181 37.92 -10.77 -0.22
C ALA A 181 39.28 -10.07 -0.08
N SER A 182 39.30 -8.80 0.30
CA SER A 182 40.53 -8.10 0.64
C SER A 182 41.13 -8.56 1.99
N TYR A 183 40.31 -9.11 2.90
CA TYR A 183 40.74 -9.56 4.23
C TYR A 183 41.03 -11.06 4.32
N TRP A 184 40.36 -11.87 3.50
CA TRP A 184 40.51 -13.32 3.50
C TRP A 184 40.95 -13.75 2.11
N PRO A 185 42.00 -14.60 1.97
CA PRO A 185 42.32 -15.20 0.69
C PRO A 185 41.05 -15.81 0.11
N THR A 186 40.75 -15.55 -1.16
CA THR A 186 39.52 -16.02 -1.84
C THR A 186 39.27 -17.51 -1.62
N ARG A 187 40.35 -18.31 -1.54
CA ARG A 187 40.31 -19.74 -1.18
C ARG A 187 39.73 -20.03 0.21
N THR A 188 39.96 -19.17 1.19
CA THR A 188 39.47 -19.31 2.57
C THR A 188 38.01 -18.84 2.69
N LEU A 189 37.62 -17.83 1.93
CA LEU A 189 36.22 -17.38 1.81
C LEU A 189 35.33 -18.43 1.14
N ILE A 190 35.80 -19.04 0.05
CA ILE A 190 35.11 -20.14 -0.63
C ILE A 190 34.87 -21.33 0.31
N LYS A 191 35.81 -21.63 1.21
CA LYS A 191 35.68 -22.73 2.19
C LYS A 191 34.72 -22.41 3.33
N LYS A 192 34.36 -21.16 3.56
CA LYS A 192 33.47 -20.72 4.64
C LYS A 192 32.03 -20.68 4.16
N TRP A 193 31.42 -21.87 4.07
CA TRP A 193 30.02 -22.04 3.64
C TRP A 193 29.02 -21.19 4.43
N TRP A 194 29.29 -20.88 5.72
CA TRP A 194 28.43 -20.03 6.55
C TRP A 194 28.29 -18.60 6.01
N PHE A 195 29.28 -18.08 5.28
CA PHE A 195 29.25 -16.74 4.72
C PHE A 195 28.26 -16.70 3.55
N TRP A 196 28.38 -17.67 2.66
CA TRP A 196 27.45 -17.86 1.55
C TRP A 196 26.04 -18.15 2.03
N LEU A 197 25.88 -18.93 3.10
CA LEU A 197 24.59 -19.15 3.71
C LEU A 197 23.98 -17.83 4.22
N ALA A 198 24.76 -16.98 4.92
CA ALA A 198 24.28 -15.69 5.40
C ALA A 198 23.86 -14.75 4.26
N GLU A 199 24.64 -14.71 3.17
CA GLU A 199 24.30 -13.93 1.96
C GLU A 199 23.03 -14.44 1.28
N VAL A 200 22.91 -15.75 1.08
CA VAL A 200 21.70 -16.37 0.49
C VAL A 200 20.49 -16.11 1.39
N CYS A 201 20.62 -16.28 2.71
CA CYS A 201 19.56 -15.99 3.67
C CYS A 201 19.16 -14.51 3.64
N THR A 202 20.12 -13.60 3.50
CA THR A 202 19.86 -12.16 3.38
C THR A 202 19.05 -11.85 2.13
N LEU A 203 19.50 -12.34 0.97
CA LEU A 203 18.82 -12.11 -0.30
C LEU A 203 17.42 -12.73 -0.29
N ALA A 204 17.31 -13.96 0.23
CA ALA A 204 16.01 -14.62 0.42
C ALA A 204 15.10 -13.82 1.35
N PHE A 205 15.62 -13.29 2.46
CA PHE A 205 14.85 -12.44 3.38
C PHE A 205 14.41 -11.13 2.72
N GLY A 206 15.28 -10.45 1.98
CA GLY A 206 14.92 -9.21 1.27
C GLY A 206 13.87 -9.45 0.18
N ILE A 207 14.00 -10.54 -0.59
CA ILE A 207 12.98 -10.99 -1.56
C ILE A 207 11.67 -11.29 -0.84
N PHE A 208 11.74 -12.03 0.26
CA PHE A 208 10.57 -12.40 1.06
C PHE A 208 9.85 -11.15 1.59
N ILE A 209 10.56 -10.21 2.22
CA ILE A 209 9.98 -8.96 2.71
C ILE A 209 9.36 -8.15 1.57
N THR A 210 10.05 -8.03 0.43
CA THR A 210 9.52 -7.36 -0.76
C THR A 210 8.20 -8.00 -1.21
N TYR A 211 8.14 -9.33 -1.21
CA TYR A 211 6.91 -10.07 -1.53
C TYR A 211 5.82 -9.85 -0.47
N CYS A 212 6.17 -9.83 0.81
CA CYS A 212 5.25 -9.57 1.93
C CYS A 212 4.62 -8.19 1.87
N VAL A 213 5.27 -7.20 1.26
CA VAL A 213 4.78 -5.82 1.19
C VAL A 213 4.31 -5.40 -0.21
N ALA A 214 4.56 -6.21 -1.24
CA ALA A 214 4.01 -6.00 -2.57
C ALA A 214 2.48 -6.02 -2.53
N GLY A 215 1.83 -5.18 -3.34
CA GLY A 215 0.37 -5.11 -3.27
C GLY A 215 -0.14 -4.37 -2.04
N THR A 216 0.68 -3.50 -1.44
CA THR A 216 0.29 -2.77 -0.24
C THR A 216 -0.99 -2.00 -0.52
N CYS A 217 -1.97 -2.26 0.33
CA CYS A 217 -3.20 -1.52 0.44
C CYS A 217 -3.25 -0.91 1.84
N ILE A 218 -3.51 0.39 1.91
CA ILE A 218 -3.69 1.13 3.15
C ILE A 218 -5.02 1.85 3.04
N ALA A 219 -5.99 1.43 3.86
CA ALA A 219 -7.35 1.95 3.84
C ALA A 219 -7.75 2.44 5.24
N PRO A 220 -8.00 3.75 5.39
CA PRO A 220 -8.71 4.29 6.54
C PRO A 220 -10.13 3.73 6.65
N TYR A 221 -10.65 3.67 7.88
CA TYR A 221 -12.05 3.36 8.20
C TYR A 221 -12.59 2.07 7.59
N ASN A 222 -11.70 1.07 7.44
CA ASN A 222 -12.01 -0.17 6.76
C ASN A 222 -11.92 -1.44 7.64
N PRO A 223 -12.75 -1.56 8.69
CA PRO A 223 -12.69 -2.69 9.62
C PRO A 223 -13.33 -3.97 9.08
N MET A 224 -14.10 -3.91 7.98
CA MET A 224 -14.97 -5.01 7.54
C MET A 224 -14.46 -5.82 6.35
N GLU A 225 -13.33 -5.44 5.77
CA GLU A 225 -12.82 -6.17 4.62
C GLU A 225 -12.51 -7.64 4.95
N LYS A 226 -13.02 -8.53 4.09
CA LYS A 226 -12.76 -9.96 4.23
C LYS A 226 -11.30 -10.22 3.86
N GLY A 227 -10.51 -10.64 4.83
CA GLY A 227 -9.10 -10.94 4.61
C GLY A 227 -8.26 -10.76 5.88
N TRP A 228 -6.95 -10.82 5.72
CA TRP A 228 -6.02 -10.50 6.80
C TRP A 228 -5.59 -9.05 6.64
N TRP A 229 -6.11 -8.24 7.54
CA TRP A 229 -5.79 -6.82 7.66
C TRP A 229 -5.14 -6.59 9.01
N ILE A 230 -3.99 -5.92 8.99
CA ILE A 230 -3.32 -5.49 10.19
C ILE A 230 -3.81 -4.08 10.50
N GLN A 231 -4.44 -3.91 11.65
CA GLN A 231 -4.76 -2.59 12.17
C GLN A 231 -3.46 -1.93 12.65
N LEU A 232 -3.09 -0.82 12.02
CA LEU A 232 -1.87 -0.06 12.33
C LEU A 232 -2.14 1.00 13.40
N GLU A 233 -3.26 1.72 13.25
CA GLU A 233 -3.77 2.72 14.18
C GLU A 233 -5.31 2.60 14.22
N GLN A 234 -5.99 3.25 15.17
CA GLN A 234 -7.42 3.08 15.45
C GLN A 234 -8.32 3.00 14.20
N SER A 235 -8.04 3.81 13.17
CA SER A 235 -8.79 3.80 11.91
C SER A 235 -8.00 3.32 10.69
N LEU A 236 -6.70 2.99 10.80
CA LEU A 236 -5.86 2.68 9.64
C LEU A 236 -5.60 1.18 9.53
N PHE A 237 -5.96 0.60 8.38
CA PHE A 237 -5.80 -0.83 8.11
C PHE A 237 -4.83 -1.04 6.95
N TRP A 238 -3.93 -2.00 7.11
CA TRP A 238 -2.98 -2.39 6.08
C TRP A 238 -3.15 -3.86 5.69
N SER A 239 -3.06 -4.13 4.39
CA SER A 239 -2.96 -5.48 3.86
C SER A 239 -2.07 -5.51 2.64
N SER A 240 -1.32 -6.59 2.46
CA SER A 240 -0.52 -6.81 1.26
C SER A 240 -1.15 -7.85 0.36
N ARG A 241 -0.67 -7.95 -0.88
CA ARG A 241 -1.10 -9.02 -1.79
C ARG A 241 -0.89 -10.38 -1.17
N MET A 242 0.21 -10.59 -0.45
CA MET A 242 0.50 -11.85 0.22
C MET A 242 -0.60 -12.19 1.23
N PHE A 243 -0.98 -11.25 2.10
CA PHE A 243 -2.03 -11.49 3.10
C PHE A 243 -3.40 -11.71 2.47
N ARG A 244 -3.78 -10.91 1.48
CA ARG A 244 -5.00 -11.15 0.70
C ARG A 244 -4.93 -12.49 -0.03
N THR A 245 -3.74 -12.95 -0.42
CA THR A 245 -3.55 -14.22 -1.13
C THR A 245 -3.84 -15.43 -0.25
N PHE A 246 -3.36 -15.41 0.98
CA PHE A 246 -3.52 -16.51 1.93
C PHE A 246 -4.90 -16.58 2.56
N THR A 247 -5.65 -15.48 2.56
CA THR A 247 -7.05 -15.56 2.98
C THR A 247 -7.91 -16.15 1.88
N SER A 248 -8.69 -17.17 2.24
CA SER A 248 -9.78 -17.74 1.44
C SER A 248 -10.98 -16.80 1.35
N SER A 249 -10.75 -15.48 1.38
CA SER A 249 -11.80 -14.50 1.16
C SER A 249 -12.38 -14.75 -0.23
N PRO A 250 -13.71 -14.89 -0.37
CA PRO A 250 -14.34 -15.00 -1.68
C PRO A 250 -13.95 -13.78 -2.50
N ARG A 251 -13.50 -14.00 -3.74
CA ARG A 251 -13.23 -12.91 -4.67
C ARG A 251 -14.55 -12.19 -4.94
N PHE A 252 -14.56 -10.86 -4.82
CA PHE A 252 -15.76 -10.07 -5.09
C PHE A 252 -16.16 -10.15 -6.57
N CYS A 253 -15.17 -10.20 -7.47
CA CYS A 253 -15.41 -10.25 -8.91
C CYS A 253 -14.39 -11.14 -9.63
N PRO A 254 -14.57 -12.48 -9.61
CA PRO A 254 -13.71 -13.39 -10.35
C PRO A 254 -13.75 -13.08 -11.86
N PRO A 255 -12.60 -13.18 -12.57
CA PRO A 255 -12.54 -12.90 -14.01
C PRO A 255 -13.55 -13.70 -14.85
N ASP A 256 -13.77 -14.96 -14.48
CA ASP A 256 -14.65 -15.91 -15.19
C ASP A 256 -16.10 -15.88 -14.70
N GLN A 257 -16.43 -15.02 -13.73
CA GLN A 257 -17.78 -14.92 -13.21
C GLN A 257 -18.65 -14.10 -14.17
N LEU A 258 -19.68 -14.74 -14.72
CA LEU A 258 -20.67 -14.08 -15.57
C LEU A 258 -21.72 -13.31 -14.76
N GLU A 259 -21.90 -13.61 -13.48
CA GLU A 259 -22.86 -12.89 -12.63
C GLU A 259 -22.33 -11.51 -12.21
N PRO A 260 -23.20 -10.48 -12.19
CA PRO A 260 -22.80 -9.14 -11.80
C PRO A 260 -22.27 -9.13 -10.37
N CYS A 261 -21.12 -8.48 -10.21
CA CYS A 261 -20.44 -8.32 -8.93
C CYS A 261 -21.07 -7.16 -8.14
N HIS A 262 -21.37 -6.08 -8.86
CA HIS A 262 -22.07 -4.91 -8.32
C HIS A 262 -23.05 -4.34 -9.35
N VAL A 263 -24.19 -3.82 -8.87
CA VAL A 263 -25.21 -3.13 -9.66
C VAL A 263 -25.67 -1.90 -8.90
N TYR A 264 -25.41 -0.72 -9.46
CA TYR A 264 -25.83 0.54 -8.87
C TYR A 264 -26.25 1.54 -9.94
N LEU A 265 -26.93 2.60 -9.51
CA LEU A 265 -27.47 3.63 -10.39
C LEU A 265 -26.73 4.94 -10.16
N THR A 266 -26.52 5.68 -11.24
CA THR A 266 -26.12 7.10 -11.15
C THR A 266 -27.11 7.92 -11.97
N PRO A 267 -27.56 9.08 -11.47
CA PRO A 267 -28.52 9.88 -12.22
C PRO A 267 -27.87 10.46 -13.46
N ALA A 268 -28.64 10.47 -14.55
CA ALA A 268 -28.28 11.25 -15.72
C ALA A 268 -28.50 12.76 -15.44
N GLN A 269 -28.12 13.60 -16.42
CA GLN A 269 -28.32 15.04 -16.31
C GLN A 269 -29.79 15.41 -16.06
N ASN A 270 -30.74 14.60 -16.54
CA ASN A 270 -32.16 14.75 -16.26
C ASN A 270 -32.76 13.50 -15.59
N MET A 271 -32.96 13.56 -14.28
CA MET A 271 -33.54 12.46 -13.51
C MET A 271 -35.02 12.17 -13.79
N THR A 272 -35.73 13.04 -14.52
CA THR A 272 -37.15 12.80 -14.83
C THR A 272 -37.33 11.75 -15.92
N ASP A 273 -36.36 11.62 -16.82
CA ASP A 273 -36.50 10.82 -18.04
C ASP A 273 -35.26 9.96 -18.37
N SER A 274 -34.22 10.01 -17.54
CA SER A 274 -33.01 9.23 -17.81
C SER A 274 -32.26 8.78 -16.56
N MET A 275 -31.52 7.69 -16.70
CA MET A 275 -30.73 7.05 -15.63
C MET A 275 -29.55 6.28 -16.24
N PHE A 276 -28.43 6.21 -15.53
CA PHE A 276 -27.36 5.26 -15.85
C PHE A 276 -27.46 4.03 -14.95
N VAL A 277 -27.37 2.85 -15.55
CA VAL A 277 -27.18 1.58 -14.85
C VAL A 277 -25.71 1.21 -14.95
N ASN A 278 -25.04 1.14 -13.81
CA ASN A 278 -23.63 0.78 -13.71
C ASN A 278 -23.50 -0.63 -13.15
N VAL A 279 -22.71 -1.47 -13.82
CA VAL A 279 -22.57 -2.88 -13.48
C VAL A 279 -21.09 -3.26 -13.49
N HIS A 280 -20.61 -3.89 -12.43
CA HIS A 280 -19.27 -4.46 -12.38
C HIS A 280 -19.35 -5.94 -12.74
N MET A 281 -18.54 -6.38 -13.70
CA MET A 281 -18.51 -7.77 -14.19
C MET A 281 -17.08 -8.30 -14.22
N GLY A 282 -16.91 -9.62 -14.23
CA GLY A 282 -15.59 -10.24 -14.42
C GLY A 282 -14.94 -9.79 -15.74
N SER A 283 -13.61 -9.68 -15.76
CA SER A 283 -12.87 -9.17 -16.94
C SER A 283 -13.02 -10.00 -18.22
N ASN A 284 -13.57 -11.22 -18.14
CA ASN A 284 -13.80 -12.08 -19.30
C ASN A 284 -15.20 -11.92 -19.90
N THR A 285 -16.07 -11.10 -19.30
CA THR A 285 -17.35 -10.71 -19.90
C THR A 285 -17.11 -9.94 -21.20
N GLN A 286 -17.80 -10.30 -22.27
CA GLN A 286 -17.62 -9.67 -23.59
C GLN A 286 -18.73 -8.68 -23.94
N SER A 287 -19.90 -8.85 -23.34
CA SER A 287 -21.08 -8.06 -23.63
C SER A 287 -22.03 -8.03 -22.45
N LEU A 288 -22.59 -6.85 -22.18
CA LEU A 288 -23.67 -6.67 -21.21
C LEU A 288 -24.81 -5.88 -21.86
N LYS A 289 -26.03 -6.38 -21.68
CA LYS A 289 -27.27 -5.72 -22.09
C LYS A 289 -28.17 -5.47 -20.90
N VAL A 290 -28.87 -4.34 -20.94
CA VAL A 290 -29.88 -3.96 -19.95
C VAL A 290 -31.25 -3.98 -20.62
N HIS A 291 -32.11 -4.89 -20.17
CA HIS A 291 -33.51 -4.98 -20.58
C HIS A 291 -34.34 -4.18 -19.58
N TYR A 292 -35.17 -3.25 -20.04
CA TYR A 292 -35.93 -2.40 -19.12
C TYR A 292 -37.35 -2.12 -19.60
N ASN A 293 -38.25 -1.92 -18.62
CA ASN A 293 -39.64 -1.61 -18.83
C ASN A 293 -40.20 -0.70 -17.73
N MET A 294 -41.35 -0.06 -18.01
CA MET A 294 -42.15 0.53 -16.92
C MET A 294 -42.76 -0.62 -16.13
N LYS A 295 -42.85 -0.50 -14.81
CA LYS A 295 -43.43 -1.51 -13.93
C LYS A 295 -44.83 -1.91 -14.42
N GLY A 296 -44.99 -3.20 -14.75
CA GLY A 296 -46.24 -3.77 -15.28
C GLY A 296 -46.56 -3.43 -16.74
N GLY A 297 -45.66 -2.74 -17.45
CA GLY A 297 -45.75 -2.47 -18.89
C GLY A 297 -44.93 -3.44 -19.75
N PRO A 298 -45.10 -3.41 -21.08
CA PRO A 298 -44.26 -4.16 -22.00
C PRO A 298 -42.81 -3.68 -21.95
N GLU A 299 -41.87 -4.52 -22.41
CA GLU A 299 -40.46 -4.14 -22.60
C GLU A 299 -40.37 -2.83 -23.40
N ILE A 300 -39.73 -1.80 -22.82
CA ILE A 300 -39.52 -0.52 -23.50
C ILE A 300 -38.36 -0.67 -24.47
N GLY A 301 -37.28 -1.32 -24.04
CA GLY A 301 -36.14 -1.54 -24.89
C GLY A 301 -35.03 -2.36 -24.24
N VAL A 302 -34.00 -2.58 -25.05
CA VAL A 302 -32.76 -3.25 -24.70
C VAL A 302 -31.61 -2.31 -25.08
N ILE A 303 -30.70 -2.06 -24.14
CA ILE A 303 -29.53 -1.20 -24.34
C ILE A 303 -28.27 -2.05 -24.18
N ASP A 304 -27.38 -2.00 -25.18
CA ASP A 304 -26.01 -2.48 -25.03
C ASP A 304 -25.24 -1.50 -24.14
N ALA A 305 -24.61 -2.00 -23.07
CA ALA A 305 -23.85 -1.17 -22.15
C ALA A 305 -22.45 -0.87 -22.70
N ASP A 306 -21.97 0.35 -22.47
CA ASP A 306 -20.60 0.72 -22.80
C ASP A 306 -19.64 0.11 -21.79
N GLU A 307 -18.54 -0.47 -22.28
CA GLU A 307 -17.52 -1.12 -21.45
C GLU A 307 -16.37 -0.16 -21.11
N PHE A 308 -15.96 -0.19 -19.85
CA PHE A 308 -14.83 0.55 -19.31
C PHE A 308 -13.87 -0.41 -18.58
N GLU A 309 -12.67 -0.57 -19.14
CA GLU A 309 -11.59 -1.29 -18.50
C GLU A 309 -11.10 -0.50 -17.28
N VAL A 310 -10.91 -1.18 -16.15
CA VAL A 310 -10.28 -0.61 -14.96
C VAL A 310 -8.83 -1.09 -14.89
N PRO A 311 -7.85 -0.29 -15.34
CA PRO A 311 -6.48 -0.75 -15.42
C PRO A 311 -5.86 -0.88 -14.04
N LEU A 312 -4.80 -1.69 -13.94
CA LEU A 312 -3.91 -1.81 -12.76
C LEU A 312 -4.56 -2.39 -11.49
N LEU A 313 -5.72 -3.03 -11.59
CA LEU A 313 -6.30 -3.79 -10.48
C LEU A 313 -5.40 -4.94 -10.04
N ASP A 314 -5.57 -5.41 -8.81
CA ASP A 314 -4.90 -6.63 -8.36
C ASP A 314 -5.41 -7.83 -9.18
N TRP A 315 -4.55 -8.84 -9.39
CA TRP A 315 -4.85 -9.98 -10.27
C TRP A 315 -6.10 -10.76 -9.85
N ARG A 316 -6.54 -10.63 -8.59
CA ARG A 316 -7.76 -11.25 -8.06
C ARG A 316 -9.04 -10.49 -8.36
N ASP A 317 -8.91 -9.20 -8.63
CA ASP A 317 -10.01 -8.25 -8.71
C ASP A 317 -10.14 -7.68 -10.12
N GLN A 318 -9.64 -8.40 -11.14
CA GLN A 318 -9.75 -7.97 -12.55
C GLN A 318 -11.22 -7.95 -12.97
N ARG A 319 -11.68 -6.80 -13.44
CA ARG A 319 -13.08 -6.55 -13.80
C ARG A 319 -13.18 -5.44 -14.83
N ASN A 320 -14.33 -5.44 -15.50
CA ASN A 320 -14.78 -4.32 -16.32
C ASN A 320 -15.99 -3.66 -15.65
N VAL A 321 -16.13 -2.36 -15.88
CA VAL A 321 -17.32 -1.60 -15.50
C VAL A 321 -18.12 -1.36 -16.75
N TYR A 322 -19.39 -1.70 -16.72
CA TYR A 322 -20.32 -1.45 -17.80
C TYR A 322 -21.29 -0.34 -17.39
N ALA A 323 -21.56 0.61 -18.27
CA ALA A 323 -22.55 1.65 -18.04
C ALA A 323 -23.57 1.68 -19.18
N ALA A 324 -24.86 1.55 -18.85
CA ALA A 324 -25.94 1.67 -19.82
C ALA A 324 -26.76 2.93 -19.55
N TYR A 325 -26.87 3.80 -20.55
CA TYR A 325 -27.75 4.97 -20.51
C TYR A 325 -29.18 4.58 -20.90
N LEU A 326 -30.14 4.79 -19.99
CA LEU A 326 -31.56 4.54 -20.23
C LEU A 326 -32.29 5.86 -20.53
N PRO A 327 -32.64 6.16 -21.79
CA PRO A 327 -33.32 7.40 -22.17
C PRO A 327 -34.86 7.27 -22.16
N ASN A 328 -35.54 8.41 -22.34
CA ASN A 328 -36.98 8.50 -22.62
C ASN A 328 -37.89 7.80 -21.59
N LEU A 329 -37.47 7.80 -20.32
CA LEU A 329 -38.25 7.25 -19.23
C LEU A 329 -39.43 8.18 -18.90
N THR A 330 -40.50 7.59 -18.35
CA THR A 330 -41.66 8.39 -17.92
C THR A 330 -41.37 9.09 -16.60
N PRO A 331 -41.59 10.40 -16.47
CA PRO A 331 -41.45 11.10 -15.19
C PRO A 331 -42.33 10.53 -14.08
N GLY A 332 -41.77 10.38 -12.88
CA GLY A 332 -42.45 9.77 -11.73
C GLY A 332 -42.72 8.27 -11.85
N GLY A 333 -42.24 7.65 -12.93
CA GLY A 333 -42.46 6.27 -13.23
C GLY A 333 -41.55 5.33 -12.45
N VAL A 334 -42.01 4.10 -12.25
CA VAL A 334 -41.18 3.01 -11.71
C VAL A 334 -40.67 2.20 -12.89
N VAL A 335 -39.35 2.09 -13.00
CA VAL A 335 -38.67 1.30 -14.02
C VAL A 335 -38.24 -0.01 -13.40
N GLU A 336 -38.48 -1.11 -14.09
CA GLU A 336 -37.92 -2.43 -13.80
C GLU A 336 -36.87 -2.75 -14.87
N PHE A 337 -35.77 -3.39 -14.47
CA PHE A 337 -34.76 -3.83 -15.42
C PHE A 337 -34.12 -5.16 -15.00
N THR A 338 -33.66 -5.91 -16.00
CA THR A 338 -32.87 -7.12 -15.85
C THR A 338 -31.61 -7.02 -16.70
N LEU A 339 -30.66 -7.94 -16.45
CA LEU A 339 -29.36 -7.94 -17.11
C LEU A 339 -29.22 -9.20 -17.98
N GLU A 340 -28.51 -9.07 -19.10
CA GLU A 340 -28.05 -10.19 -19.92
C GLU A 340 -26.55 -10.03 -20.18
N SER A 341 -25.74 -11.02 -19.78
CA SER A 341 -24.29 -11.05 -20.03
C SER A 341 -23.94 -12.25 -20.89
N ASP A 342 -23.25 -12.03 -22.01
CA ASP A 342 -22.81 -13.10 -22.92
C ASP A 342 -23.91 -14.13 -23.24
N ARG A 343 -25.12 -13.64 -23.49
CA ARG A 343 -26.35 -14.42 -23.77
C ARG A 343 -26.92 -15.20 -22.58
N LYS A 344 -26.38 -15.04 -21.37
CA LYS A 344 -27.00 -15.50 -20.12
C LYS A 344 -27.87 -14.38 -19.56
N HIS A 345 -29.18 -14.61 -19.52
CA HIS A 345 -30.13 -13.73 -18.85
C HIS A 345 -30.09 -13.96 -17.33
N PHE A 346 -30.20 -12.89 -16.55
CA PHE A 346 -30.31 -12.95 -15.09
C PHE A 346 -31.76 -12.67 -14.66
N ASP A 347 -32.33 -13.56 -13.86
CA ASP A 347 -33.71 -13.47 -13.40
C ASP A 347 -33.93 -12.39 -12.31
N GLU A 348 -32.86 -11.78 -11.79
CA GLU A 348 -32.97 -10.73 -10.79
C GLU A 348 -33.53 -9.44 -11.43
N VAL A 349 -34.69 -9.01 -10.94
CA VAL A 349 -35.36 -7.78 -11.38
C VAL A 349 -34.99 -6.64 -10.44
N TYR A 350 -34.21 -5.71 -10.96
CA TYR A 350 -33.90 -4.45 -10.29
C TYR A 350 -34.98 -3.41 -10.57
N ARG A 351 -35.14 -2.44 -9.67
CA ARG A 351 -36.19 -1.42 -9.77
C ARG A 351 -35.68 -0.07 -9.33
N PHE A 352 -36.12 1.00 -9.98
CA PHE A 352 -35.90 2.37 -9.53
C PHE A 352 -37.07 3.29 -9.92
N ARG A 353 -37.05 4.52 -9.41
CA ARG A 353 -38.06 5.55 -9.68
C ARG A 353 -37.42 6.76 -10.33
N THR A 354 -38.03 7.29 -11.39
CA THR A 354 -37.63 8.57 -11.98
C THR A 354 -38.24 9.75 -11.20
N ALA A 355 -37.61 10.93 -11.32
CA ALA A 355 -38.13 12.14 -10.70
C ALA A 355 -39.49 12.54 -11.31
N ASN A 356 -40.39 13.10 -10.49
CA ASN A 356 -41.58 13.77 -10.98
C ASN A 356 -41.21 15.11 -11.64
N LEU A 357 -42.01 15.58 -12.61
CA LEU A 357 -41.85 16.92 -13.17
C LEU A 357 -42.12 18.04 -12.16
N THR A 358 -42.95 17.76 -11.14
CA THR A 358 -43.31 18.70 -10.08
C THR A 358 -43.46 17.97 -8.76
N GLY A 359 -43.38 18.70 -7.64
CA GLY A 359 -43.62 18.17 -6.30
C GLY A 359 -42.36 18.14 -5.44
N THR A 360 -42.46 17.44 -4.31
CA THR A 360 -41.39 17.35 -3.31
C THR A 360 -40.40 16.25 -3.70
N VAL A 361 -39.12 16.55 -3.57
CA VAL A 361 -38.02 15.59 -3.71
C VAL A 361 -37.43 15.34 -2.33
N HIS A 362 -37.34 14.06 -1.96
CA HIS A 362 -36.58 13.60 -0.81
C HIS A 362 -35.24 13.08 -1.32
N PHE A 363 -34.15 13.48 -0.68
CA PHE A 363 -32.82 12.95 -0.96
C PHE A 363 -32.06 12.81 0.36
N THR A 364 -31.02 11.99 0.35
CA THR A 364 -30.06 11.93 1.45
C THR A 364 -28.75 12.56 1.03
N ASP A 365 -28.05 13.15 1.98
CA ASP A 365 -26.74 13.76 1.82
C ASP A 365 -25.83 13.21 2.92
N GLY A 366 -24.60 12.93 2.57
CA GLY A 366 -23.56 12.42 3.45
C GLY A 366 -22.20 12.49 2.78
N GLY A 367 -21.22 11.90 3.43
CA GLY A 367 -19.85 11.76 2.97
C GLY A 367 -19.08 10.95 4.01
N ASP A 368 -17.79 10.75 3.77
CA ASP A 368 -16.94 10.01 4.71
C ASP A 368 -17.51 8.60 5.00
N ALA A 369 -18.09 7.97 3.98
CA ALA A 369 -18.85 6.73 4.15
C ALA A 369 -17.93 5.61 4.67
N GLY A 370 -16.87 5.29 3.95
CA GLY A 370 -16.03 4.13 4.20
C GLY A 370 -16.83 2.82 4.15
N THR A 371 -16.39 1.82 4.92
CA THR A 371 -16.92 0.45 4.82
C THR A 371 -17.23 -0.16 6.19
N SER A 372 -17.25 0.66 7.25
CA SER A 372 -17.44 0.18 8.62
C SER A 372 -18.85 -0.35 8.90
N THR A 373 -19.02 -1.07 10.01
CA THR A 373 -20.35 -1.55 10.46
C THR A 373 -21.32 -0.39 10.70
N TYR A 374 -20.82 0.79 11.08
CA TYR A 374 -21.65 1.99 11.26
C TYR A 374 -22.31 2.43 9.94
N VAL A 375 -21.65 2.22 8.80
CA VAL A 375 -22.23 2.51 7.48
C VAL A 375 -23.44 1.64 7.22
N GLN A 376 -23.35 0.35 7.55
CA GLN A 376 -24.47 -0.58 7.39
C GLN A 376 -25.66 -0.16 8.25
N GLU A 377 -25.40 0.28 9.49
CA GLU A 377 -26.43 0.82 10.37
C GLU A 377 -27.08 2.05 9.76
N VAL A 378 -26.30 3.04 9.31
CA VAL A 378 -26.79 4.26 8.65
C VAL A 378 -27.61 3.92 7.40
N ASN A 379 -27.07 3.08 6.51
CA ASN A 379 -27.72 2.65 5.27
C ASN A 379 -29.08 1.97 5.53
N SER A 380 -29.20 1.21 6.63
CA SER A 380 -30.47 0.59 7.05
C SER A 380 -31.55 1.60 7.45
N HIS A 381 -31.17 2.84 7.78
CA HIS A 381 -32.09 3.93 8.09
C HIS A 381 -32.42 4.78 6.86
N VAL A 382 -31.46 4.99 5.96
CA VAL A 382 -31.64 5.81 4.75
C VAL A 382 -32.84 5.34 3.91
N GLY A 383 -32.92 4.04 3.64
CA GLY A 383 -34.00 3.46 2.83
C GLY A 383 -35.42 3.71 3.37
N LYS A 384 -35.57 3.93 4.68
CA LYS A 384 -36.86 4.19 5.34
C LYS A 384 -37.44 5.57 5.00
N TYR A 385 -36.60 6.49 4.55
CA TYR A 385 -37.02 7.84 4.15
C TYR A 385 -37.41 7.94 2.67
N ASP A 386 -37.44 6.82 1.94
CA ASP A 386 -37.77 6.75 0.50
C ASP A 386 -37.07 7.84 -0.36
N PRO A 387 -35.74 8.02 -0.22
CA PRO A 387 -35.04 9.03 -1.00
C PRO A 387 -35.10 8.70 -2.50
N LEU A 388 -35.20 9.75 -3.32
CA LEU A 388 -35.12 9.64 -4.77
C LEU A 388 -33.70 9.39 -5.25
N PHE A 389 -32.70 9.92 -4.52
CA PHE A 389 -31.27 9.71 -4.74
C PHE A 389 -30.50 9.99 -3.44
N ALA A 390 -29.25 9.55 -3.40
CA ALA A 390 -28.27 9.85 -2.37
C ALA A 390 -27.13 10.68 -2.96
N VAL A 391 -26.65 11.65 -2.19
CA VAL A 391 -25.44 12.42 -2.50
C VAL A 391 -24.34 11.99 -1.56
N ASP A 392 -23.21 11.56 -2.11
CA ASP A 392 -21.98 11.37 -1.35
C ASP A 392 -21.01 12.50 -1.71
N ALA A 393 -20.79 13.41 -0.75
CA ALA A 393 -19.99 14.61 -0.92
C ALA A 393 -18.48 14.35 -1.00
N GLY A 394 -18.04 13.09 -0.89
CA GLY A 394 -16.65 12.68 -1.04
C GLY A 394 -16.19 11.75 0.07
N ASP A 395 -14.93 11.31 -0.06
CA ASP A 395 -14.32 10.36 0.87
C ASP A 395 -15.15 9.06 1.00
N VAL A 396 -15.39 8.47 -0.18
CA VAL A 396 -16.29 7.34 -0.41
C VAL A 396 -15.78 6.04 0.21
N ALA A 397 -14.85 5.34 -0.47
CA ALA A 397 -14.33 4.05 0.01
C ALA A 397 -13.03 4.17 0.84
N TYR A 398 -12.37 5.33 0.83
CA TYR A 398 -11.03 5.53 1.41
C TYR A 398 -9.95 4.55 0.91
N ASP A 399 -10.05 4.10 -0.34
CA ASP A 399 -8.97 3.35 -1.01
C ASP A 399 -7.73 4.22 -1.29
N ASN A 400 -7.90 5.55 -1.18
CA ASN A 400 -6.90 6.59 -1.45
C ASN A 400 -6.31 6.52 -2.88
N GLY A 401 -7.09 6.02 -3.85
CA GLY A 401 -6.65 5.81 -5.22
C GLY A 401 -5.57 4.74 -5.36
N LEU A 402 -5.46 3.82 -4.38
CA LEU A 402 -4.59 2.66 -4.47
C LEU A 402 -5.37 1.53 -5.15
N PHE A 403 -5.09 1.24 -6.43
CA PHE A 403 -5.77 0.15 -7.17
C PHE A 403 -5.65 -1.24 -6.50
N THR A 404 -4.65 -1.45 -5.64
CA THR A 404 -4.50 -2.65 -4.79
C THR A 404 -5.54 -2.75 -3.68
N CYS A 405 -6.22 -1.66 -3.39
CA CYS A 405 -7.32 -1.52 -2.45
C CYS A 405 -8.68 -1.59 -3.16
N ALA A 406 -8.76 -2.08 -4.40
CA ALA A 406 -10.03 -2.14 -5.12
C ALA A 406 -11.10 -2.99 -4.40
N CYS A 407 -10.70 -3.95 -3.57
CA CYS A 407 -11.65 -4.66 -2.71
C CYS A 407 -12.40 -3.72 -1.76
N VAL A 408 -11.77 -2.63 -1.29
CA VAL A 408 -12.41 -1.62 -0.42
C VAL A 408 -13.57 -0.92 -1.13
N TRP A 409 -13.44 -0.67 -2.43
CA TRP A 409 -14.56 -0.20 -3.25
C TRP A 409 -15.69 -1.23 -3.33
N ASP A 410 -15.36 -2.51 -3.39
CA ASP A 410 -16.38 -3.58 -3.42
C ASP A 410 -17.16 -3.62 -2.10
N SER A 411 -16.50 -3.47 -0.96
CA SER A 411 -17.22 -3.36 0.32
C SER A 411 -18.08 -2.10 0.40
N PHE A 412 -17.61 -0.96 -0.13
CA PHE A 412 -18.43 0.24 -0.20
C PHE A 412 -19.67 0.01 -1.07
N LEU A 413 -19.50 -0.51 -2.29
CA LEU A 413 -20.59 -0.76 -3.22
C LEU A 413 -21.56 -1.82 -2.68
N SER A 414 -21.06 -2.91 -2.08
CA SER A 414 -21.90 -3.89 -1.39
C SER A 414 -22.73 -3.26 -0.27
N ASN A 415 -22.15 -2.34 0.52
CA ASN A 415 -22.91 -1.62 1.54
C ASN A 415 -23.94 -0.68 0.89
N TYR A 416 -23.58 -0.01 -0.19
CA TYR A 416 -24.46 0.93 -0.89
C TYR A 416 -25.66 0.22 -1.54
N GLU A 417 -25.46 -0.96 -2.14
CA GLU A 417 -26.51 -1.79 -2.74
C GLU A 417 -27.60 -2.24 -1.75
N THR A 418 -27.27 -2.23 -0.45
CA THR A 418 -28.26 -2.48 0.60
C THR A 418 -29.23 -1.32 0.81
N ILE A 419 -28.88 -0.12 0.35
CA ILE A 419 -29.77 1.05 0.39
C ILE A 419 -30.87 0.86 -0.64
N LYS A 420 -31.99 0.32 -0.16
CA LYS A 420 -33.22 0.19 -0.94
C LYS A 420 -34.35 0.91 -0.23
N THR A 421 -35.24 1.54 -1.00
CA THR A 421 -36.45 2.14 -0.43
C THR A 421 -37.34 1.06 0.19
N THR A 422 -38.36 1.46 0.95
CA THR A 422 -39.33 0.50 1.54
C THR A 422 -40.05 -0.39 0.51
N GLN A 423 -40.08 0.04 -0.75
CA GLN A 423 -40.66 -0.68 -1.90
C GLN A 423 -39.62 -1.51 -2.65
N GLY A 424 -38.36 -1.53 -2.18
CA GLY A 424 -37.24 -2.24 -2.78
C GLY A 424 -36.62 -1.53 -3.98
N TYR A 425 -36.82 -0.23 -4.14
CA TYR A 425 -36.19 0.53 -5.22
C TYR A 425 -34.73 0.82 -4.90
N LEU A 426 -33.85 0.64 -5.88
CA LEU A 426 -32.47 1.11 -5.83
C LEU A 426 -32.47 2.64 -5.74
N VAL A 427 -31.55 3.17 -4.92
CA VAL A 427 -31.36 4.61 -4.74
C VAL A 427 -30.12 5.04 -5.56
N PRO A 428 -30.25 5.90 -6.58
CA PRO A 428 -29.11 6.40 -7.35
C PRO A 428 -28.11 7.17 -6.50
N LEU A 429 -26.82 6.93 -6.76
CA LEU A 429 -25.67 7.59 -6.13
C LEU A 429 -25.24 8.80 -6.96
N ILE A 430 -25.05 9.95 -6.32
CA ILE A 430 -24.41 11.15 -6.87
C ILE A 430 -23.04 11.32 -6.25
#